data_AF-A0A645EF80-F1
#
_entry.id   AF-A0A645EF80-F1
#
_cell.length_a   1.000
_cell.length_b   1.000
_cell.length_c   1.000
_cell.angle_alpha   90.00
_cell.angle_beta   90.00
_cell.angle_gamma   90.00
#
_symmetry.space_group_name_H-M   'P 1'
#
loop_
_entity.id
_entity.type
_entity.pdbx_description
1 polymer ?
#
loop_
_entity_poly.entity_id
_entity_poly.type
_entity_poly.pdbx_seq_one_letter_code
_entity_poly.pdbx_strand_id
1 'polypeptide(L)'
;MLGGANNNLALEYISEMRKANMNFSFATYKRIGSGHDEASYQGTYPCASSIRADILSGKNHNFSNLEIYKMAHLERAFLYALRKMTADDFRKCPDLSEGLENRIVSCVPTAQSVEELFDSVKTKRYTHARIRRIMMSAFLSVTAEMQNQTPPYIKVLGFNSKGREILKKASETAQLPIVHKYADVKVLPIFAQQVYELESCCTDIFSLACDQIKPCGREKTENQIILI
;
A
#
# COMPACT_ATOMS: atom_id res chain seq x y z
N MET A 1 -9.60 -13.79 18.13
CA MET A 1 -8.47 -13.21 17.36
C MET A 1 -7.20 -13.62 18.11
N LEU A 2 -6.26 -14.30 17.46
CA LEU A 2 -4.96 -14.57 18.09
C LEU A 2 -4.23 -13.23 18.27
N GLY A 3 -3.54 -13.04 19.39
CA GLY A 3 -3.04 -11.71 19.79
C GLY A 3 -2.05 -11.13 18.77
N GLY A 4 -2.38 -9.97 18.18
CA GLY A 4 -1.46 -9.13 17.41
C GLY A 4 -1.49 -9.30 15.87
N ALA A 5 -1.31 -8.18 15.15
CA ALA A 5 -1.37 -8.12 13.68
C ALA A 5 -0.37 -9.06 12.97
N ASN A 6 0.84 -9.24 13.50
CA ASN A 6 1.85 -10.11 12.90
C ASN A 6 1.47 -11.59 12.92
N ASN A 7 0.76 -12.02 13.97
CA ASN A 7 0.29 -13.40 14.07
C ASN A 7 -0.81 -13.68 13.06
N ASN A 8 -1.73 -12.72 12.86
CA ASN A 8 -2.74 -12.83 11.80
C ASN A 8 -2.07 -12.90 10.42
N LEU A 9 -1.08 -12.06 10.13
CA LEU A 9 -0.34 -12.10 8.86
C LEU A 9 0.38 -13.45 8.64
N ALA A 10 1.04 -13.98 9.66
CA ALA A 10 1.73 -15.26 9.58
C ALA A 10 0.78 -16.42 9.24
N LEU A 11 -0.43 -16.42 9.82
CA LEU A 11 -1.44 -17.43 9.51
C LEU A 11 -1.95 -17.30 8.08
N GLU A 12 -2.15 -16.07 7.58
CA GLU A 12 -2.53 -15.86 6.18
C GLU A 12 -1.41 -16.33 5.23
N TYR A 13 -0.13 -16.07 5.53
CA TYR A 13 0.99 -16.60 4.73
C TYR A 13 0.97 -18.13 4.66
N ILE A 14 0.81 -18.80 5.82
CA ILE A 14 0.76 -20.26 5.87
C ILE A 14 -0.47 -20.80 5.13
N SER A 15 -1.62 -20.15 5.29
CA SER A 15 -2.87 -20.48 4.63
C SER A 15 -2.73 -20.40 3.10
N GLU A 16 -2.24 -19.28 2.57
CA GLU A 16 -2.09 -19.08 1.12
C GLU A 16 -1.08 -20.04 0.50
N MET A 17 0.05 -20.30 1.17
CA MET A 17 1.05 -21.26 0.66
C MET A 17 0.52 -22.70 0.64
N ARG A 18 -0.31 -23.08 1.62
CA ARG A 18 -1.00 -24.39 1.63
C ARG A 18 -2.01 -24.49 0.49
N LYS A 19 -2.81 -23.44 0.25
CA LYS A 19 -3.75 -23.40 -0.87
C LYS A 19 -3.02 -23.52 -2.22
N ALA A 20 -1.85 -22.88 -2.35
CA ALA A 20 -1.00 -22.95 -3.53
C ALA A 20 -0.18 -24.25 -3.63
N ASN A 21 -0.32 -25.18 -2.68
CA ASN A 21 0.47 -26.42 -2.58
C ASN A 21 1.99 -26.19 -2.69
N MET A 22 2.47 -25.08 -2.13
CA MET A 22 3.88 -24.71 -2.14
C MET A 22 4.59 -25.24 -0.90
N ASN A 23 5.74 -25.88 -1.10
CA ASN A 23 6.54 -26.45 -0.01
C ASN A 23 7.53 -25.41 0.55
N PHE A 24 7.05 -24.53 1.42
CA PHE A 24 7.88 -23.57 2.16
C PHE A 24 8.05 -24.00 3.63
N SER A 25 9.26 -23.78 4.16
CA SER A 25 9.52 -23.86 5.60
C SER A 25 9.26 -22.50 6.25
N PHE A 26 8.46 -22.48 7.32
CA PHE A 26 8.12 -21.27 8.05
C PHE A 26 8.96 -21.16 9.31
N ALA A 27 9.55 -19.99 9.53
CA ALA A 27 10.24 -19.64 10.75
C ALA A 27 9.60 -18.39 11.34
N THR A 28 9.51 -18.33 12.67
CA THR A 28 9.03 -17.14 13.39
C THR A 28 10.10 -16.70 14.38
N TYR A 29 10.17 -15.39 14.60
CA TYR A 29 11.09 -14.80 15.57
C TYR A 29 10.28 -13.92 16.51
N LYS A 30 10.61 -13.97 17.80
CA LYS A 30 9.96 -13.12 18.80
C LYS A 30 10.27 -11.66 18.49
N ARG A 31 9.22 -10.85 18.29
CA ARG A 31 9.36 -9.41 18.13
C ARG A 31 9.85 -8.80 19.45
N ILE A 32 10.83 -7.90 19.34
CA ILE A 32 11.32 -7.03 20.41
C ILE A 32 10.94 -5.58 20.04
N GLY A 33 10.61 -4.75 21.02
CA GLY A 33 10.12 -3.38 20.82
C GLY A 33 8.62 -3.23 21.04
N SER A 34 8.09 -2.03 20.84
CA SER A 34 6.66 -1.78 21.08
C SER A 34 5.73 -2.55 20.14
N GLY A 35 4.54 -2.85 20.68
CA GLY A 35 3.41 -3.33 19.89
C GLY A 35 3.01 -2.32 18.81
N HIS A 36 2.31 -2.77 17.77
CA HIS A 36 1.80 -1.88 16.72
C HIS A 36 0.82 -0.81 17.25
N ASP A 37 0.19 -1.08 18.40
CA ASP A 37 -0.85 -0.26 19.02
C ASP A 37 -0.38 0.54 20.26
N GLU A 38 0.91 0.46 20.62
CA GLU A 38 1.45 1.21 21.76
C GLU A 38 1.92 2.60 21.33
N ALA A 39 1.26 3.63 21.86
CA ALA A 39 1.44 5.03 21.49
C ALA A 39 2.75 5.67 21.98
N SER A 40 3.44 5.03 22.94
CA SER A 40 4.68 5.56 23.52
C SER A 40 5.63 4.43 23.84
N TYR A 41 6.83 4.46 23.28
CA TYR A 41 7.90 3.52 23.61
C TYR A 41 9.18 4.29 23.93
N GLN A 42 9.62 4.22 25.18
CA GLN A 42 10.88 4.82 25.65
C GLN A 42 12.08 3.86 25.52
N GLY A 43 11.93 2.73 24.80
CA GLY A 43 13.03 1.79 24.58
C GLY A 43 13.71 1.97 23.21
N THR A 44 14.69 1.11 22.93
CA THR A 44 15.60 1.18 21.77
C THR A 44 14.94 0.89 20.40
N TYR A 45 13.82 0.16 20.38
CA TYR A 45 13.10 -0.29 19.19
C TYR A 45 11.66 0.26 19.10
N PRO A 46 11.46 1.55 18.77
CA PRO A 46 10.14 2.13 18.58
C PRO A 46 9.40 1.52 17.38
N CYS A 47 8.07 1.46 17.44
CA CYS A 47 7.25 1.02 16.32
C CYS A 47 7.18 2.09 15.21
N ALA A 48 6.93 1.65 13.98
CA ALA A 48 6.87 2.54 12.82
C ALA A 48 5.82 3.66 12.97
N SER A 49 4.70 3.40 13.66
CA SER A 49 3.67 4.41 13.93
C SER A 49 4.18 5.53 14.84
N SER A 50 4.94 5.19 15.89
CA SER A 50 5.57 6.17 16.78
C SER A 50 6.61 7.01 16.04
N ILE A 51 7.46 6.38 15.21
CA ILE A 51 8.47 7.08 14.41
C ILE A 51 7.80 8.10 13.48
N ARG A 52 6.72 7.70 12.78
CA ARG A 52 5.97 8.64 11.92
C ARG A 52 5.35 9.79 12.70
N ALA A 53 4.78 9.53 13.88
CA ALA A 53 4.21 10.58 14.73
C ALA A 53 5.28 11.58 15.20
N ASP A 54 6.46 11.09 15.58
CA ASP A 54 7.59 11.94 15.96
C ASP A 54 8.09 12.79 14.77
N ILE A 55 8.24 12.19 13.59
CA ILE A 55 8.62 12.92 12.35
C ILE A 55 7.59 14.02 12.05
N LEU A 56 6.29 13.71 12.10
CA LEU A 56 5.23 14.66 11.80
C LEU A 56 5.09 15.77 12.86
N SER A 57 5.47 15.49 14.11
CA SER A 57 5.49 16.49 15.20
C SER A 57 6.80 17.30 15.25
N GLY A 58 7.71 17.10 14.30
CA GLY A 58 8.98 17.81 14.23
C GLY A 58 9.98 17.41 15.31
N LYS A 59 9.79 16.26 15.97
CA LYS A 59 10.80 15.74 16.89
C LYS A 59 12.00 15.25 16.09
N ASN A 60 13.18 15.70 16.51
CA ASN A 60 14.45 15.37 15.88
C ASN A 60 14.75 13.87 15.99
N HIS A 61 14.50 13.18 14.90
CA HIS A 61 15.25 11.98 14.55
C HIS A 61 16.31 12.39 13.52
N ASN A 62 17.43 11.66 13.44
CA ASN A 62 18.55 11.97 12.54
C ASN A 62 18.22 11.66 11.05
N PHE A 63 17.16 12.28 10.55
CA PHE A 63 16.55 12.07 9.23
C PHE A 63 16.61 13.35 8.37
N SER A 64 17.59 14.21 8.60
CA SER A 64 17.68 15.56 8.00
C SER A 64 17.64 15.61 6.47
N ASN A 65 17.81 14.46 5.79
CA ASN A 65 17.77 14.34 4.33
C ASN A 65 16.62 13.46 3.80
N LEU A 66 15.66 13.07 4.64
CA LEU A 66 14.51 12.28 4.19
C LEU A 66 13.40 13.19 3.66
N GLU A 67 12.93 12.86 2.48
CA GLU A 67 11.70 13.43 1.96
C GLU A 67 10.49 12.83 2.68
N ILE A 68 9.62 13.70 3.19
CA ILE A 68 8.46 13.31 4.00
C ILE A 68 7.21 13.41 3.14
N TYR A 69 6.49 12.28 3.05
CA TYR A 69 5.22 12.18 2.35
C TYR A 69 4.06 12.26 3.37
N LYS A 70 3.18 13.24 3.22
CA LYS A 70 2.11 13.61 4.17
C LYS A 70 0.75 13.47 3.49
N MET A 71 -0.15 12.69 4.08
CA MET A 71 -1.53 12.58 3.60
C MET A 71 -2.26 13.93 3.58
N ALA A 72 -1.87 14.86 4.46
CA ALA A 72 -2.40 16.23 4.49
C ALA A 72 -2.26 16.96 3.15
N HIS A 73 -1.18 16.68 2.38
CA HIS A 73 -0.98 17.29 1.06
C HIS A 73 -1.93 16.73 0.00
N LEU A 74 -2.42 15.50 0.19
CA LEU A 74 -3.41 14.87 -0.69
C LEU A 74 -4.86 15.12 -0.27
N GLU A 75 -5.12 15.73 0.89
CA GLU A 75 -6.45 15.82 1.49
C GLU A 75 -7.49 16.40 0.52
N ARG A 76 -7.17 17.53 -0.13
CA ARG A 76 -8.09 18.17 -1.08
C ARG A 76 -8.35 17.31 -2.31
N ALA A 77 -7.31 16.67 -2.86
CA ALA A 77 -7.44 15.78 -4.02
C ALA A 77 -8.25 14.53 -3.67
N PHE A 78 -8.02 13.97 -2.48
CA PHE A 78 -8.74 12.82 -1.95
C PHE A 78 -10.23 13.14 -1.78
N LEU A 79 -10.57 14.22 -1.07
CA LEU A 79 -11.96 14.64 -0.88
C LEU A 79 -12.63 15.00 -2.21
N TYR A 80 -11.93 15.68 -3.13
CA TYR A 80 -12.43 15.98 -4.47
C TYR A 80 -12.81 14.70 -5.22
N ALA A 81 -11.92 13.71 -5.24
CA ALA A 81 -12.15 12.45 -5.94
C ALA A 81 -13.38 11.73 -5.38
N LEU A 82 -13.45 11.58 -4.04
CA LEU A 82 -14.57 10.90 -3.40
C LEU A 82 -15.91 11.62 -3.58
N ARG A 83 -15.93 12.96 -3.60
CA ARG A 83 -17.15 13.77 -3.82
C ARG A 83 -17.77 13.58 -5.21
N LYS A 84 -16.99 13.07 -6.17
CA LYS A 84 -17.48 12.76 -7.52
C LYS A 84 -17.97 11.32 -7.67
N MET A 85 -17.75 10.48 -6.67
CA MET A 85 -18.07 9.06 -6.73
C MET A 85 -19.51 8.79 -6.32
N THR A 86 -20.09 7.80 -6.97
CA THR A 86 -21.43 7.28 -6.67
C THR A 86 -21.33 6.02 -5.80
N ALA A 87 -22.46 5.55 -5.28
CA ALA A 87 -22.53 4.27 -4.59
C ALA A 87 -22.03 3.11 -5.48
N ASP A 88 -22.29 3.16 -6.79
CA ASP A 88 -21.82 2.15 -7.76
C ASP A 88 -20.30 2.15 -7.92
N ASP A 89 -19.64 3.31 -7.80
CA ASP A 89 -18.18 3.38 -7.83
C ASP A 89 -17.57 2.74 -6.59
N PHE A 90 -18.16 2.99 -5.41
CA PHE A 90 -17.74 2.33 -4.19
C PHE A 90 -18.00 0.82 -4.21
N ARG A 91 -19.09 0.34 -4.83
CA ARG A 91 -19.36 -1.11 -4.96
C ARG A 91 -18.27 -1.86 -5.72
N LYS A 92 -17.53 -1.19 -6.60
CA LYS A 92 -16.38 -1.79 -7.32
C LYS A 92 -15.15 -1.93 -6.43
N CYS A 93 -15.09 -1.25 -5.28
CA CYS A 93 -13.93 -1.28 -4.39
C CYS A 93 -13.80 -2.64 -3.67
N PRO A 94 -12.57 -3.11 -3.42
CA PRO A 94 -12.35 -4.29 -2.60
C PRO A 94 -12.77 -4.06 -1.14
N ASP A 95 -12.92 -5.15 -0.40
CA ASP A 95 -13.27 -5.16 1.03
C ASP A 95 -14.59 -4.46 1.39
N LEU A 96 -15.40 -4.01 0.43
CA LEU A 96 -16.68 -3.35 0.70
C LEU A 96 -17.77 -4.39 1.03
N SER A 97 -18.49 -4.15 2.13
CA SER A 97 -19.71 -4.91 2.46
C SER A 97 -20.94 -4.11 2.10
N GLU A 98 -22.01 -4.81 1.72
CA GLU A 98 -23.31 -4.24 1.40
C GLU A 98 -23.76 -3.20 2.45
N GLY A 99 -24.16 -2.03 1.95
CA GLY A 99 -24.65 -0.90 2.71
C GLY A 99 -23.57 0.09 3.18
N LEU A 100 -22.28 -0.29 3.17
CA LEU A 100 -21.19 0.63 3.52
C LEU A 100 -21.01 1.73 2.47
N GLU A 101 -21.24 1.43 1.19
CA GLU A 101 -21.20 2.41 0.10
C GLU A 101 -22.18 3.57 0.34
N ASN A 102 -23.40 3.27 0.81
CA ASN A 102 -24.42 4.28 1.06
C ASN A 102 -24.01 5.19 2.22
N ARG A 103 -23.39 4.61 3.25
CA ARG A 103 -22.86 5.38 4.38
C ARG A 103 -21.73 6.30 3.92
N ILE A 104 -20.78 5.79 3.13
CA ILE A 104 -19.69 6.60 2.59
C ILE A 104 -20.25 7.78 1.80
N VAL A 105 -21.15 7.51 0.84
CA VAL A 105 -21.79 8.55 0.01
C VAL A 105 -22.53 9.59 0.87
N SER A 106 -23.14 9.18 1.98
CA SER A 106 -23.83 10.13 2.89
C SER A 106 -22.89 11.01 3.72
N CYS A 107 -21.66 10.53 4.04
CA CYS A 107 -20.71 11.26 4.88
C CYS A 107 -19.75 12.15 4.08
N VAL A 108 -19.42 11.79 2.84
CA VAL A 108 -18.48 12.54 1.98
C VAL A 108 -18.86 14.02 1.76
N PRO A 109 -20.13 14.40 1.57
CA PRO A 109 -20.50 15.79 1.32
C PRO A 109 -20.27 16.73 2.52
N THR A 110 -20.39 16.21 3.75
CA THR A 110 -20.31 17.01 4.98
C THR A 110 -18.92 17.05 5.59
N ALA A 111 -18.05 16.08 5.27
CA ALA A 111 -16.72 16.00 5.82
C ALA A 111 -15.83 17.18 5.39
N GLN A 112 -15.13 17.76 6.37
CA GLN A 112 -14.24 18.91 6.19
C GLN A 112 -12.75 18.51 6.25
N SER A 113 -12.45 17.28 6.66
CA SER A 113 -11.12 16.66 6.61
C SER A 113 -11.20 15.17 6.30
N VAL A 114 -10.05 14.58 5.91
CA VAL A 114 -9.95 13.13 5.69
C VAL A 114 -10.17 12.34 6.98
N GLU A 115 -9.67 12.85 8.11
CA GLU A 115 -9.82 12.17 9.41
C GLU A 115 -11.28 12.20 9.87
N GLU A 116 -11.95 13.36 9.78
CA GLU A 116 -13.38 13.50 10.08
C GLU A 116 -14.24 12.57 9.20
N LEU A 117 -13.87 12.40 7.93
CA LEU A 117 -14.54 11.47 7.03
C LEU A 117 -14.40 10.02 7.53
N PHE A 118 -13.19 9.60 7.91
CA PHE A 118 -12.96 8.26 8.45
C PHE A 118 -13.74 8.02 9.75
N ASP A 119 -13.76 8.99 10.65
CA ASP A 119 -14.51 8.93 11.91
C ASP A 119 -16.02 8.86 11.67
N SER A 120 -16.54 9.66 10.75
CA SER A 120 -17.97 9.70 10.42
C SER A 120 -18.46 8.38 9.83
N VAL A 121 -17.65 7.73 8.99
CA VAL A 121 -18.01 6.44 8.39
C VAL A 121 -17.83 5.28 9.37
N LYS A 122 -16.95 5.40 10.36
CA LYS A 122 -16.68 4.34 11.33
C LYS A 122 -17.91 3.91 12.12
N THR A 123 -18.04 2.60 12.32
CA THR A 123 -19.07 1.98 13.14
C THR A 123 -18.46 0.89 14.02
N LYS A 124 -19.26 0.24 14.89
CA LYS A 124 -18.80 -0.96 15.61
C LYS A 124 -18.48 -2.12 14.66
N ARG A 125 -19.11 -2.18 13.49
CA ARG A 125 -18.91 -3.24 12.49
C ARG A 125 -17.67 -3.02 11.62
N TYR A 126 -17.27 -1.76 11.40
CA TYR A 126 -16.20 -1.41 10.46
C TYR A 126 -15.06 -0.66 11.15
N THR A 127 -13.87 -1.24 11.12
CA THR A 127 -12.67 -0.63 11.71
C THR A 127 -12.11 0.50 10.83
N HIS A 128 -11.37 1.43 11.43
CA HIS A 128 -10.67 2.49 10.67
C HIS A 128 -9.72 1.91 9.60
N ALA A 129 -9.06 0.78 9.88
CA ALA A 129 -8.18 0.15 8.90
C ALA A 129 -8.92 -0.28 7.63
N ARG A 130 -10.13 -0.85 7.79
CA ARG A 130 -10.96 -1.28 6.65
C ARG A 130 -11.49 -0.08 5.86
N ILE A 131 -11.99 0.94 6.55
CA ILE A 131 -12.53 2.16 5.91
C ILE A 131 -11.45 2.88 5.11
N ARG A 132 -10.25 3.05 5.69
CA ARG A 132 -9.10 3.64 5.02
C ARG A 132 -8.73 2.86 3.76
N ARG A 133 -8.71 1.52 3.81
CA ARG A 133 -8.43 0.70 2.61
C ARG A 133 -9.47 0.93 1.51
N ILE A 134 -10.76 0.83 1.83
CA ILE A 134 -11.84 1.02 0.84
C ILE A 134 -11.74 2.39 0.17
N MET A 135 -11.62 3.47 0.97
CA MET A 135 -11.58 4.82 0.42
C MET A 135 -10.27 5.10 -0.34
N MET A 136 -9.14 4.51 0.07
CA MET A 136 -7.89 4.59 -0.67
C MET A 136 -7.97 3.84 -2.00
N SER A 137 -8.56 2.64 -2.00
CA SER A 137 -8.84 1.89 -3.23
C SER A 137 -9.74 2.70 -4.16
N ALA A 138 -10.77 3.37 -3.64
CA ALA A 138 -11.61 4.27 -4.42
C ALA A 138 -10.79 5.42 -5.02
N PHE A 139 -10.02 6.14 -4.19
CA PHE A 139 -9.18 7.26 -4.64
C PHE A 139 -8.16 6.86 -5.72
N LEU A 140 -7.58 5.66 -5.59
CA LEU A 140 -6.59 5.13 -6.52
C LEU A 140 -7.21 4.32 -7.67
N SER A 141 -8.54 4.22 -7.77
CA SER A 141 -9.22 3.39 -8.78
C SER A 141 -8.87 1.89 -8.75
N VAL A 142 -8.52 1.35 -7.58
CA VAL A 142 -8.29 -0.08 -7.35
C VAL A 142 -9.63 -0.79 -7.15
N THR A 143 -9.94 -1.77 -7.99
CA THR A 143 -11.21 -2.52 -7.94
C THR A 143 -11.03 -3.91 -7.32
N ALA A 144 -12.14 -4.47 -6.82
CA ALA A 144 -12.20 -5.84 -6.35
C ALA A 144 -11.86 -6.85 -7.45
N GLU A 145 -12.26 -6.58 -8.69
CA GLU A 145 -11.90 -7.38 -9.86
C GLU A 145 -10.39 -7.49 -10.03
N MET A 146 -9.66 -6.37 -9.96
CA MET A 146 -8.20 -6.36 -10.05
C MET A 146 -7.56 -7.07 -8.86
N GLN A 147 -8.05 -6.85 -7.64
CA GLN A 147 -7.49 -7.48 -6.43
C GLN A 147 -7.67 -9.02 -6.42
N ASN A 148 -8.73 -9.53 -7.05
CA ASN A 148 -9.00 -10.96 -7.09
C ASN A 148 -8.15 -11.71 -8.15
N GLN A 149 -7.39 -10.99 -8.97
CA GLN A 149 -6.43 -11.59 -9.90
C GLN A 149 -5.10 -11.90 -9.23
N THR A 150 -4.34 -12.83 -9.81
CA THR A 150 -2.96 -13.05 -9.40
C THR A 150 -2.04 -11.93 -9.90
N PRO A 151 -0.96 -11.60 -9.17
CA PRO A 151 0.02 -10.63 -9.64
C PRO A 151 0.58 -11.04 -11.02
N PRO A 152 0.54 -10.15 -12.02
CA PRO A 152 0.86 -10.52 -13.39
C PRO A 152 2.37 -10.53 -13.71
N TYR A 153 3.21 -9.99 -12.82
CA TYR A 153 4.66 -9.92 -12.99
C TYR A 153 5.39 -9.77 -11.65
N ILE A 154 6.70 -10.02 -11.67
CA ILE A 154 7.62 -9.70 -10.57
C ILE A 154 8.34 -8.41 -10.92
N LYS A 155 8.12 -7.34 -10.15
CA LYS A 155 8.76 -6.05 -10.35
C LYS A 155 10.01 -5.92 -9.50
N VAL A 156 11.15 -5.70 -10.14
CA VAL A 156 12.43 -5.52 -9.43
C VAL A 156 12.63 -4.04 -9.12
N LEU A 157 12.55 -3.68 -7.83
CA LEU A 157 12.75 -2.30 -7.36
C LEU A 157 14.21 -2.00 -7.00
N GLY A 158 14.98 -3.01 -6.60
CA GLY A 158 16.39 -2.89 -6.27
C GLY A 158 16.99 -4.22 -5.82
N PHE A 159 18.33 -4.31 -5.87
CA PHE A 159 19.09 -5.50 -5.49
C PHE A 159 20.54 -5.15 -5.14
N ASN A 160 21.19 -6.03 -4.38
CA ASN A 160 22.64 -6.00 -4.14
C ASN A 160 23.36 -7.06 -4.99
N SER A 161 24.67 -7.24 -4.79
CA SER A 161 25.47 -8.27 -5.47
C SER A 161 24.87 -9.67 -5.38
N LYS A 162 24.49 -10.12 -4.18
CA LYS A 162 23.82 -11.42 -3.97
C LYS A 162 22.43 -11.48 -4.62
N GLY A 163 21.67 -10.39 -4.56
CA GLY A 163 20.37 -10.27 -5.20
C GLY A 163 20.47 -10.39 -6.72
N ARG A 164 21.54 -9.86 -7.33
CA ARG A 164 21.84 -10.01 -8.77
C ARG A 164 22.01 -11.48 -9.15
N GLU A 165 22.74 -12.25 -8.35
CA GLU A 165 22.93 -13.69 -8.61
C GLU A 165 21.61 -14.46 -8.53
N ILE A 166 20.74 -14.11 -7.57
CA ILE A 166 19.42 -14.71 -7.43
C ILE A 166 18.52 -14.34 -8.61
N LEU A 167 18.51 -13.06 -9.02
CA LEU A 167 17.71 -12.60 -10.16
C LEU A 167 18.13 -13.28 -11.46
N LYS A 168 19.44 -13.53 -11.66
CA LYS A 168 19.93 -14.30 -12.81
C LYS A 168 19.38 -15.72 -12.83
N LYS A 169 19.30 -16.40 -11.68
CA LYS A 169 18.66 -17.73 -11.61
C LYS A 169 17.15 -17.62 -11.82
N ALA A 170 16.52 -16.60 -11.24
CA ALA A 170 15.09 -16.38 -11.35
C ALA A 170 14.66 -16.11 -12.80
N SER A 171 15.48 -15.47 -13.64
CA SER A 171 15.14 -15.28 -15.06
C SER A 171 14.98 -16.60 -15.83
N GLU A 172 15.55 -17.70 -15.33
CA GLU A 172 15.44 -19.03 -15.93
C GLU A 172 14.31 -19.86 -15.30
N THR A 173 13.94 -19.60 -14.04
CA THR A 173 13.05 -20.47 -13.25
C THR A 173 11.72 -19.82 -12.83
N ALA A 174 11.57 -18.50 -12.95
CA ALA A 174 10.38 -17.81 -12.48
C ALA A 174 9.14 -18.17 -13.32
N GLN A 175 8.01 -18.35 -12.64
CA GLN A 175 6.72 -18.62 -13.28
C GLN A 175 6.01 -17.34 -13.76
N LEU A 176 6.51 -16.18 -13.33
CA LEU A 176 6.00 -14.86 -13.72
C LEU A 176 7.11 -14.09 -14.44
N PRO A 177 6.75 -13.24 -15.42
CA PRO A 177 7.71 -12.39 -16.09
C PRO A 177 8.34 -11.42 -15.08
N ILE A 178 9.67 -11.22 -15.20
CA ILE A 178 10.42 -10.31 -14.36
C ILE A 178 10.57 -8.98 -15.09
N VAL A 179 10.01 -7.91 -14.51
CA VAL A 179 10.05 -6.56 -15.05
C VAL A 179 11.19 -5.79 -14.40
N HIS A 180 12.16 -5.37 -15.22
CA HIS A 180 13.27 -4.54 -14.77
C HIS A 180 13.09 -3.06 -15.13
N LYS A 181 12.52 -2.80 -16.29
CA LYS A 181 12.33 -1.46 -16.85
C LYS A 181 10.99 -1.39 -17.57
N TYR A 182 10.54 -0.17 -17.83
CA TYR A 182 9.27 0.06 -18.53
C TYR A 182 9.18 -0.62 -19.90
N ALA A 183 10.30 -0.78 -20.62
CA ALA A 183 10.31 -1.47 -21.91
C ALA A 183 9.84 -2.93 -21.81
N ASP A 184 10.08 -3.60 -20.67
CA ASP A 184 9.71 -5.00 -20.46
C ASP A 184 8.18 -5.16 -20.30
N VAL A 185 7.49 -4.09 -19.88
CA VAL A 185 6.03 -4.08 -19.69
C VAL A 185 5.28 -4.15 -21.02
N LYS A 186 5.84 -3.55 -22.07
CA LYS A 186 5.18 -3.39 -23.38
C LYS A 186 4.84 -4.72 -24.06
N VAL A 187 5.54 -5.80 -23.70
CA VAL A 187 5.34 -7.14 -24.26
C VAL A 187 4.47 -8.04 -23.36
N LEU A 188 4.03 -7.55 -22.20
CA LEU A 188 3.20 -8.31 -21.28
C LEU A 188 1.72 -8.33 -21.72
N PRO A 189 0.91 -9.28 -21.22
CA PRO A 189 -0.54 -9.29 -21.45
C PRO A 189 -1.23 -7.97 -21.05
N ILE A 190 -2.38 -7.69 -21.65
CA ILE A 190 -3.13 -6.42 -21.44
C ILE A 190 -3.36 -6.13 -19.96
N PHE A 191 -3.78 -7.14 -19.18
CA PHE A 191 -3.99 -6.97 -17.74
C PHE A 191 -2.72 -6.54 -16.99
N ALA A 192 -1.56 -7.11 -17.35
CA ALA A 192 -0.28 -6.71 -16.76
C ALA A 192 0.06 -5.24 -17.07
N GLN A 193 -0.22 -4.80 -18.29
CA GLN A 193 -0.02 -3.40 -18.68
C GLN A 193 -0.97 -2.48 -17.91
N GLN A 194 -2.24 -2.87 -17.74
CA GLN A 194 -3.21 -2.11 -16.94
C GLN A 194 -2.77 -1.98 -15.48
N VAL A 195 -2.30 -3.07 -14.86
CA VAL A 195 -1.77 -3.04 -13.49
C VAL A 195 -0.55 -2.12 -13.41
N TYR A 196 0.37 -2.18 -14.38
CA TYR A 196 1.53 -1.28 -14.38
C TYR A 196 1.17 0.20 -14.54
N GLU A 197 0.26 0.53 -15.45
CA GLU A 197 -0.18 1.93 -15.64
C GLU A 197 -0.91 2.44 -14.40
N LEU A 198 -1.67 1.58 -13.70
CA LEU A 198 -2.25 1.90 -12.40
C LEU A 198 -1.17 2.16 -11.34
N GLU A 199 -0.15 1.30 -11.22
CA GLU A 199 0.98 1.52 -10.32
C GLU A 199 1.70 2.84 -10.63
N SER A 200 1.96 3.12 -11.92
CA SER A 200 2.57 4.39 -12.36
C SER A 200 1.74 5.59 -11.94
N CYS A 201 0.42 5.54 -12.13
CA CYS A 201 -0.50 6.57 -11.68
C CYS A 201 -0.47 6.75 -10.15
N CYS A 202 -0.44 5.64 -9.39
CA CYS A 202 -0.33 5.68 -7.93
C CYS A 202 0.98 6.33 -7.48
N THR A 203 2.11 6.05 -8.15
CA THR A 203 3.41 6.67 -7.87
C THR A 203 3.40 8.18 -8.16
N ASP A 204 2.74 8.60 -9.23
CA ASP A 204 2.57 10.01 -9.58
C ASP A 204 1.72 10.75 -8.53
N ILE A 205 0.59 10.17 -8.13
CA ILE A 205 -0.27 10.71 -7.07
C ILE A 205 0.48 10.73 -5.72
N PHE A 206 1.19 9.66 -5.38
CA PHE A 206 1.98 9.59 -4.16
C PHE A 206 3.07 10.67 -4.13
N SER A 207 3.65 11.00 -5.27
CA SER A 207 4.64 12.07 -5.39
C SER A 207 4.08 13.47 -5.09
N LEU A 208 2.75 13.67 -5.15
CA LEU A 208 2.10 14.90 -4.69
C LEU A 208 2.01 15.00 -3.16
N ALA A 209 2.33 13.93 -2.43
CA ALA A 209 2.28 13.93 -0.98
C ALA A 209 3.54 14.52 -0.33
N CYS A 210 4.57 14.90 -1.07
CA CYS A 210 5.75 15.58 -0.53
C CYS A 210 5.61 17.11 -0.61
N ASP A 211 6.47 17.85 0.12
CA ASP A 211 6.36 19.32 0.22
C ASP A 211 6.59 20.03 -1.14
N GLN A 212 7.29 19.38 -2.08
CA GLN A 212 7.53 19.89 -3.43
C GLN A 212 6.77 19.03 -4.45
N ILE A 213 5.96 19.66 -5.30
CA ILE A 213 5.28 18.93 -6.38
C ILE A 213 6.32 18.37 -7.35
N LYS A 214 6.29 17.06 -7.56
CA LYS A 214 7.21 16.35 -8.45
C LYS A 214 6.62 16.09 -9.83
N PRO A 215 7.47 15.90 -10.85
CA PRO A 215 7.01 15.47 -12.16
C PRO A 215 6.46 14.05 -12.12
N CYS A 216 5.50 13.79 -13.01
CA CYS A 216 4.99 12.44 -13.28
C CYS A 216 6.01 11.56 -14.00
N GLY A 217 5.73 10.26 -14.08
CA GLY A 217 6.48 9.29 -14.88
C GLY A 217 7.72 8.72 -14.20
N ARG A 218 7.89 8.95 -12.89
CA ARG A 218 9.02 8.42 -12.11
C ARG A 218 9.09 6.90 -12.15
N GLU A 219 7.93 6.24 -12.15
CA GLU A 219 7.85 4.78 -12.30
C GLU A 219 8.50 4.26 -13.60
N LYS A 220 8.53 5.08 -14.65
CA LYS A 220 9.07 4.72 -15.97
C LYS A 220 10.52 5.17 -16.16
N THR A 221 10.98 6.15 -15.38
CA THR A 221 12.28 6.82 -15.56
C THR A 221 13.29 6.52 -14.47
N GLU A 222 12.85 6.16 -13.27
CA GLU A 222 13.75 5.81 -12.17
C GLU A 222 14.35 4.42 -12.40
N ASN A 223 15.67 4.36 -12.27
CA ASN A 223 16.39 3.10 -12.34
C ASN A 223 16.27 2.35 -11.01
N GLN A 224 16.43 1.04 -11.11
CA GLN A 224 16.49 0.15 -9.96
C GLN A 224 17.62 0.57 -9.02
N ILE A 225 17.37 0.47 -7.72
CA ILE A 225 18.37 0.75 -6.70
C ILE A 225 19.39 -0.39 -6.69
N ILE A 226 20.65 -0.09 -7.04
CA ILE A 226 21.76 -1.03 -6.96
C ILE A 226 22.57 -0.71 -5.71
N LEU A 227 22.51 -1.60 -4.72
CA LEU A 227 23.34 -1.52 -3.52
C LEU A 227 24.67 -2.23 -3.82
N ILE A 228 25.76 -1.46 -3.80
CA ILE A 228 27.13 -1.97 -3.99
C ILE A 228 27.60 -2.64 -2.71
#